data_AF-A0A914XUK1-F1
#
_entry.id   AF-A0A914XUK1-F1
#
_cell.length_a   1.000
_cell.length_b   1.000
_cell.length_c   1.000
_cell.angle_alpha   90.00
_cell.angle_beta   90.00
_cell.angle_gamma   90.00
#
_symmetry.space_group_name_H-M   'P 1'
#
loop_
_entity.id
_entity.type
_entity.pdbx_description
1 polymer ?
#
loop_
_entity_poly.entity_id
_entity_poly.type
_entity_poly.pdbx_seq_one_letter_code
_entity_poly.pdbx_strand_id
1 'polypeptide(L)'
;MFGFLLILFISQIISLSFCQCKIGTFIFENNEHWMQNKYFNVTCQRGRIQVLNCVTDRGTVLPVGTLPFIEDGIKYTCDPAEDSQDHSDYPENPFEGSGETEIVGDCENGNLEYEFHGFLVSCITNKILGCVNPKGQLIRHGYFVVKDKLLKFCKVYANGRKARIENKGCFNGSLIDSVANQIYHVPKYTIWSEGRLQLRCGDNGIQIYKCPLKDGKTIHTGSAWLDENNVLNVCR
;
A
#
# COMPACT_ATOMS: atom_id res chain seq x y z
N MET A 1 65.88 -2.38 -32.12
CA MET A 1 65.69 -2.89 -30.75
C MET A 1 65.18 -1.77 -29.83
N PHE A 2 64.04 -1.15 -30.16
CA PHE A 2 63.45 -0.01 -29.42
C PHE A 2 61.91 0.00 -29.48
N GLY A 3 61.27 -1.14 -29.81
CA GLY A 3 59.83 -1.20 -30.10
C GLY A 3 58.98 -1.97 -29.08
N PHE A 4 59.57 -2.62 -28.07
CA PHE A 4 58.85 -3.51 -27.16
C PHE A 4 58.71 -2.99 -25.72
N LEU A 5 59.36 -1.88 -25.36
CA LEU A 5 59.29 -1.34 -23.99
C LEU A 5 58.16 -0.33 -23.74
N LEU A 6 57.46 0.15 -24.78
CA LEU A 6 56.41 1.16 -24.64
C LEU A 6 55.00 0.58 -24.40
N ILE A 7 54.80 -0.72 -24.64
CA ILE A 7 53.46 -1.35 -24.56
C ILE A 7 53.16 -1.93 -23.16
N LEU A 8 54.19 -2.12 -22.31
CA LEU A 8 54.00 -2.66 -20.95
C LEU A 8 53.70 -1.61 -19.87
N PHE A 9 53.70 -0.31 -20.19
CA PHE A 9 53.30 0.74 -19.25
C PHE A 9 51.85 1.22 -19.42
N ILE A 10 51.16 0.84 -20.50
CA ILE A 10 49.78 1.30 -20.76
C ILE A 10 48.74 0.33 -20.16
N SER A 11 49.11 -0.91 -19.80
CA SER A 11 48.16 -1.91 -19.25
C SER A 11 48.00 -1.87 -17.73
N GLN A 12 48.72 -0.99 -17.01
CA GLN A 12 48.56 -0.84 -15.56
C GLN A 12 47.75 0.39 -15.13
N ILE A 13 47.14 1.12 -16.08
CA ILE A 13 46.14 2.13 -15.75
C ILE A 13 44.78 1.41 -15.56
N ILE A 14 44.70 0.77 -14.40
CA ILE A 14 43.65 1.03 -13.45
C ILE A 14 42.23 0.73 -13.96
N SER A 15 41.87 -0.55 -13.91
CA SER A 15 40.50 -0.96 -13.62
C SER A 15 40.12 -0.56 -12.18
N LEU A 16 40.07 0.74 -11.87
CA LEU A 16 39.27 1.21 -10.74
C LEU A 16 37.82 1.09 -11.21
N SER A 17 37.23 -0.08 -11.00
CA SER A 17 35.78 -0.19 -10.98
C SER A 17 35.29 0.73 -9.86
N PHE A 18 34.95 1.97 -10.21
CA PHE A 18 34.33 2.91 -9.29
C PHE A 18 33.00 2.29 -8.87
N CYS A 19 32.97 1.75 -7.65
CA CYS A 19 31.75 1.27 -7.01
C CYS A 19 30.85 2.47 -6.69
N GLN A 20 30.15 2.98 -7.70
CA GLN A 20 29.20 4.08 -7.58
C GLN A 20 27.80 3.53 -7.33
N CYS A 21 26.97 4.32 -6.64
CA CYS A 21 25.55 4.03 -6.48
C CYS A 21 24.77 4.87 -7.47
N LYS A 22 23.77 4.27 -8.12
CA LYS A 22 22.91 4.96 -9.08
C LYS A 22 21.47 4.91 -8.60
N ILE A 23 20.85 6.09 -8.46
CA ILE A 23 19.42 6.24 -8.18
C ILE A 23 18.82 7.08 -9.32
N GLY A 24 18.06 6.45 -10.21
CA GLY A 24 17.53 7.12 -11.40
C GLY A 24 18.65 7.70 -12.29
N THR A 25 18.70 9.02 -12.43
CA THR A 25 19.74 9.76 -13.19
C THR A 25 20.90 10.25 -12.32
N PHE A 26 20.82 10.12 -11.00
CA PHE A 26 21.86 10.56 -10.07
C PHE A 26 22.89 9.46 -9.85
N ILE A 27 24.15 9.86 -9.81
CA ILE A 27 25.30 8.98 -9.57
C ILE A 27 25.99 9.52 -8.32
N PHE A 28 26.14 8.65 -7.32
CA PHE A 28 26.79 8.95 -6.06
C PHE A 28 28.13 8.21 -5.98
N GLU A 29 29.16 8.93 -5.57
CA GLU A 29 30.50 8.38 -5.38
C GLU A 29 30.54 7.49 -4.13
N ASN A 30 31.53 6.61 -4.09
CA ASN A 30 31.73 5.76 -2.93
C ASN A 30 32.10 6.60 -1.69
N ASN A 31 31.40 6.32 -0.59
CA ASN A 31 31.35 7.05 0.68
C ASN A 31 30.69 8.44 0.60
N GLU A 32 30.03 8.79 -0.51
CA GLU A 32 29.21 10.00 -0.54
C GLU A 32 28.02 9.85 0.41
N HIS A 33 27.66 10.94 1.09
CA HIS A 33 26.57 11.01 2.05
C HIS A 33 25.50 11.98 1.55
N TRP A 34 24.23 11.58 1.62
CA TRP A 34 23.13 12.45 1.27
C TRP A 34 21.88 12.14 2.10
N MET A 35 20.94 13.09 2.07
CA MET A 35 19.61 12.89 2.62
C MET A 35 18.69 12.32 1.54
N GLN A 36 18.29 11.07 1.69
CA GLN A 36 17.26 10.43 0.89
C GLN A 36 15.89 10.74 1.50
N ASN A 37 14.98 11.30 0.70
CA ASN A 37 13.60 11.57 1.09
C ASN A 37 13.44 12.38 2.39
N LYS A 38 14.40 13.26 2.72
CA LYS A 38 14.45 14.09 3.94
C LYS A 38 14.55 13.35 5.28
N TYR A 39 14.28 12.05 5.31
CA TYR A 39 14.23 11.26 6.55
C TYR A 39 15.38 10.28 6.69
N PHE A 40 16.12 9.95 5.63
CA PHE A 40 17.18 8.96 5.71
C PHE A 40 18.52 9.59 5.37
N ASN A 41 19.44 9.58 6.32
CA ASN A 41 20.82 9.86 6.03
C ASN A 41 21.47 8.57 5.54
N VAL A 42 21.91 8.57 4.29
CA VAL A 42 22.42 7.38 3.62
C VAL A 42 23.82 7.61 3.10
N THR A 43 24.52 6.51 2.79
CA THR A 43 25.81 6.55 2.12
C THR A 43 25.89 5.50 1.03
N CYS A 44 26.68 5.79 -0.01
CA CYS A 44 27.03 4.79 -0.99
C CYS A 44 28.28 4.04 -0.52
N GLN A 45 28.18 2.75 -0.24
CA GLN A 45 29.34 1.94 0.12
C GLN A 45 29.41 0.70 -0.77
N ARG A 46 30.49 0.60 -1.54
CA ARG A 46 30.76 -0.52 -2.46
C ARG A 46 29.60 -0.75 -3.45
N GLY A 47 29.03 0.34 -3.98
CA GLY A 47 27.93 0.29 -4.95
C GLY A 47 26.58 -0.08 -4.33
N ARG A 48 26.48 -0.14 -2.99
CA ARG A 48 25.23 -0.35 -2.26
C ARG A 48 24.91 0.88 -1.43
N ILE A 49 23.63 1.26 -1.40
CA ILE A 49 23.15 2.34 -0.55
C ILE A 49 22.92 1.75 0.84
N GLN A 50 23.50 2.38 1.86
CA GLN A 50 23.34 2.00 3.25
C GLN A 50 22.71 3.14 4.04
N VAL A 51 21.70 2.83 4.84
CA VAL A 51 21.11 3.79 5.77
C VAL A 51 22.02 3.91 6.99
N LEU A 52 22.44 5.13 7.32
CA LEU A 52 23.26 5.45 8.49
C LEU A 52 22.39 5.77 9.71
N ASN A 53 21.34 6.56 9.49
CA ASN A 53 20.36 6.96 10.50
C ASN A 53 19.09 7.47 9.81
N CYS A 54 18.01 7.51 10.59
CA CYS A 54 16.77 8.17 10.22
C CYS A 54 16.70 9.55 10.90
N VAL A 55 15.88 10.44 10.37
CA VAL A 55 15.66 11.80 10.86
C VAL A 55 14.15 12.01 10.94
N THR A 56 13.63 12.39 12.10
CA THR A 56 12.19 12.68 12.26
C THR A 56 11.79 13.99 11.57
N ASP A 57 10.49 14.28 11.50
CA ASP A 57 9.96 15.54 10.97
C ASP A 57 10.53 16.79 11.67
N ARG A 58 10.98 16.65 12.92
CA ARG A 58 11.58 17.74 13.71
C ARG A 58 13.11 17.80 13.60
N GLY A 59 13.72 16.89 12.86
CA GLY A 59 15.16 16.80 12.72
C GLY A 59 15.84 15.91 13.76
N THR A 60 15.08 15.16 14.57
CA THR A 60 15.68 14.27 15.57
C THR A 60 16.32 13.07 14.86
N VAL A 61 17.62 12.88 15.08
CA VAL A 61 18.40 11.81 14.45
C VAL A 61 18.26 10.52 15.25
N LEU A 62 17.76 9.47 14.60
CA LEU A 62 17.55 8.14 15.14
C LEU A 62 18.56 7.16 14.53
N PRO A 63 19.45 6.55 15.33
CA PRO A 63 20.30 5.46 14.85
C PRO A 63 19.47 4.28 14.33
N VAL A 64 19.99 3.56 13.34
CA VAL A 64 19.35 2.33 12.85
C VAL A 64 19.31 1.27 13.97
N GLY A 65 18.19 0.55 14.08
CA GLY A 65 17.94 -0.44 15.12
C GLY A 65 17.52 0.13 16.48
N THR A 66 17.20 1.43 16.54
CA THR A 66 16.70 2.04 17.79
C THR A 66 15.29 1.53 18.09
N LEU A 67 15.02 1.25 19.37
CA LEU A 67 13.66 0.96 19.84
C LEU A 67 12.69 2.08 19.44
N PRO A 68 11.38 1.79 19.34
CA PRO A 68 10.43 2.80 18.89
C PRO A 68 10.52 4.10 19.70
N PHE A 69 10.72 5.20 18.98
CA PHE A 69 10.87 6.55 19.52
C PHE A 69 9.56 7.31 19.35
N ILE A 70 9.06 7.94 20.41
CA ILE A 70 7.82 8.72 20.35
C ILE A 70 8.16 10.20 20.44
N GLU A 71 7.75 10.96 19.43
CA GLU A 71 7.87 12.41 19.36
C GLU A 71 6.51 12.99 18.97
N ASP A 72 5.97 13.91 19.79
CA ASP A 72 4.66 14.53 19.60
C ASP A 72 3.49 13.55 19.35
N GLY A 73 3.55 12.38 20.01
CA GLY A 73 2.52 11.34 19.88
C GLY A 73 2.61 10.50 18.60
N ILE A 74 3.61 10.75 17.76
CA ILE A 74 3.94 9.94 16.58
C ILE A 74 5.05 8.96 16.95
N LYS A 75 4.83 7.69 16.61
CA LYS A 75 5.80 6.60 16.85
C LYS A 75 6.68 6.44 15.61
N TYR A 76 7.97 6.65 15.77
CA TYR A 76 9.01 6.43 14.76
C TYR A 76 9.78 5.15 15.05
N THR A 77 10.14 4.41 14.01
CA THR A 77 11.06 3.28 14.09
C THR A 77 12.05 3.38 12.94
N CYS A 78 13.33 3.16 13.20
CA CYS A 78 14.41 3.20 12.20
C CYS A 78 15.01 1.79 12.08
N ASP A 79 14.29 0.89 11.41
CA ASP A 79 14.71 -0.51 11.32
C ASP A 79 15.69 -0.72 10.16
N PRO A 80 16.74 -1.56 10.34
CA PRO A 80 17.52 -2.02 9.20
C PRO A 80 16.59 -2.83 8.30
N ALA A 81 16.56 -2.52 7.00
CA ALA A 81 15.91 -3.39 6.04
C ALA A 81 16.65 -4.74 6.07
N GLU A 82 16.12 -5.71 6.78
CA GLU A 82 16.46 -7.11 6.52
C GLU A 82 16.06 -7.38 5.08
N ASP A 83 16.99 -7.92 4.30
CA ASP A 83 16.79 -8.31 2.90
C ASP A 83 15.40 -8.93 2.78
N SER A 84 14.50 -8.21 2.11
CA SER A 84 13.09 -8.57 1.99
C SER A 84 12.98 -9.85 1.18
N GLN A 85 13.12 -10.99 1.85
CA GLN A 85 12.51 -12.23 1.42
C GLN A 85 11.01 -12.03 1.56
N ASP A 86 10.42 -11.61 0.45
CA ASP A 86 9.09 -11.97 -0.03
C ASP A 86 8.17 -12.58 1.06
N HIS A 87 7.65 -11.73 1.95
CA HIS A 87 6.65 -12.13 2.93
C HIS A 87 5.25 -11.77 2.39
N SER A 88 4.82 -12.54 1.38
CA SER A 88 3.57 -12.39 0.65
C SER A 88 2.33 -12.91 1.39
N ASP A 89 2.27 -12.84 2.73
CA ASP A 89 1.26 -13.59 3.50
C ASP A 89 0.44 -12.77 4.52
N TYR A 90 0.39 -11.45 4.35
CA TYR A 90 -0.65 -10.63 4.98
C TYR A 90 -1.69 -10.20 3.93
N PRO A 91 -2.99 -10.43 4.15
CA PRO A 91 -4.04 -9.78 3.37
C PRO A 91 -4.10 -8.31 3.80
N GLU A 92 -3.10 -7.53 3.42
CA GLU A 92 -3.16 -6.09 3.53
C GLU A 92 -4.32 -5.61 2.67
N ASN A 93 -5.22 -4.86 3.29
CA ASN A 93 -6.23 -4.12 2.56
C ASN A 93 -5.45 -3.06 1.75
N PRO A 94 -5.28 -3.19 0.42
CA PRO A 94 -4.28 -2.42 -0.36
C PRO A 94 -4.61 -0.92 -0.47
N PHE A 95 -5.61 -0.46 0.27
CA PHE A 95 -6.18 0.89 0.27
C PHE A 95 -5.89 1.69 1.54
N GLU A 96 -5.28 1.11 2.58
CA GLU A 96 -4.98 1.80 3.85
C GLU A 96 -3.49 1.73 4.20
N GLY A 97 -2.67 2.42 3.42
CA GLY A 97 -1.25 2.68 3.71
C GLY A 97 -0.96 4.18 3.76
N SER A 98 -0.23 4.63 4.77
CA SER A 98 0.32 5.99 4.87
C SER A 98 1.85 5.89 4.78
N GLY A 99 2.37 5.84 3.56
CA GLY A 99 3.80 5.90 3.27
C GLY A 99 4.04 6.75 2.03
N GLU A 100 5.09 7.56 2.04
CA GLU A 100 5.61 8.19 0.83
C GLU A 100 6.34 7.12 0.01
N THR A 101 5.62 6.42 -0.86
CA THR A 101 6.26 5.55 -1.86
C THR A 101 6.80 6.44 -2.97
N GLU A 102 8.07 6.27 -3.36
CA GLU A 102 8.58 6.88 -4.59
C GLU A 102 7.71 6.38 -5.74
N ILE A 103 6.88 7.27 -6.30
CA ILE A 103 5.99 6.92 -7.40
C ILE A 103 6.85 6.82 -8.66
N VAL A 104 7.43 5.65 -8.89
CA VAL A 104 7.89 5.24 -10.22
C VAL A 104 6.63 4.90 -11.01
N GLY A 105 5.93 5.92 -11.48
CA GLY A 105 4.76 5.73 -12.35
C GLY A 105 5.20 5.04 -13.64
N ASP A 106 4.46 4.01 -14.06
CA ASP A 106 4.69 3.26 -15.32
C ASP A 106 4.29 4.09 -16.57
N CYS A 107 4.83 5.29 -16.64
CA CYS A 107 4.69 6.21 -17.76
C CYS A 107 5.68 5.89 -18.89
N GLU A 108 6.51 4.86 -18.74
CA GLU A 108 7.65 4.57 -19.62
C GLU A 108 7.23 3.97 -20.98
N ASN A 109 5.99 3.49 -21.11
CA ASN A 109 5.50 2.79 -22.31
C ASN A 109 4.57 3.62 -23.21
N GLY A 110 4.65 4.96 -23.14
CA GLY A 110 3.76 5.85 -23.91
C GLY A 110 2.32 5.93 -23.39
N ASN A 111 2.07 5.36 -22.21
CA ASN A 111 0.82 5.50 -21.49
C ASN A 111 0.61 6.96 -21.06
N LEU A 112 -0.60 7.49 -21.26
CA LEU A 112 -0.95 8.85 -20.84
C LEU A 112 -1.33 8.92 -19.35
N GLU A 113 -1.64 7.76 -18.76
CA GLU A 113 -2.18 7.60 -17.42
C GLU A 113 -1.70 6.26 -16.83
N TYR A 114 -1.58 6.18 -15.51
CA TYR A 114 -1.30 4.93 -14.78
C TYR A 114 -2.18 4.81 -13.54
N GLU A 115 -2.46 3.58 -13.12
CA GLU A 115 -3.19 3.28 -11.89
C GLU A 115 -2.21 2.99 -10.75
N PHE A 116 -2.44 3.58 -9.58
CA PHE A 116 -1.65 3.38 -8.38
C PHE A 116 -2.55 3.31 -7.15
N HIS A 117 -2.60 2.15 -6.48
CA HIS A 117 -3.46 1.89 -5.31
C HIS A 117 -4.92 2.35 -5.49
N GLY A 118 -5.50 2.09 -6.67
CA GLY A 118 -6.88 2.47 -7.01
C GLY A 118 -7.08 3.95 -7.35
N PHE A 119 -6.01 4.73 -7.54
CA PHE A 119 -6.06 6.08 -8.10
C PHE A 119 -5.58 6.07 -9.55
N LEU A 120 -6.24 6.83 -10.42
CA LEU A 120 -5.77 7.07 -11.78
C LEU A 120 -5.00 8.38 -11.81
N VAL A 121 -3.78 8.37 -12.34
CA VAL A 121 -2.88 9.54 -12.37
C VAL A 121 -2.45 9.81 -13.81
N SER A 122 -2.50 11.08 -14.22
CA SER A 122 -2.03 11.53 -15.54
C SER A 122 -0.51 11.63 -15.57
N CYS A 123 0.13 10.95 -16.52
CA CYS A 123 1.57 11.05 -16.78
C CYS A 123 1.98 12.45 -17.26
N ILE A 124 1.13 13.12 -18.06
CA ILE A 124 1.44 14.45 -18.62
C ILE A 124 1.40 15.53 -17.54
N THR A 125 0.33 15.55 -16.73
CA THR A 125 0.07 16.66 -15.81
C THR A 125 0.53 16.36 -14.38
N ASN A 126 0.87 15.10 -14.08
CA ASN A 126 1.15 14.59 -12.75
C ASN A 126 0.04 14.98 -11.74
N LYS A 127 -1.21 14.77 -12.17
CA LYS A 127 -2.43 15.02 -11.39
C LYS A 127 -3.23 13.74 -11.27
N ILE A 128 -3.79 13.52 -10.09
CA ILE A 128 -4.78 12.49 -9.80
C ILE A 128 -6.08 12.88 -10.51
N LEU A 129 -6.54 12.01 -11.40
CA LEU A 129 -7.77 12.18 -12.19
C LEU A 129 -9.00 11.73 -11.41
N GLY A 130 -8.85 10.73 -10.55
CA GLY A 130 -9.94 10.09 -9.79
C GLY A 130 -9.50 8.77 -9.18
N CYS A 131 -10.47 8.06 -8.63
CA CYS A 131 -10.31 6.68 -8.20
C CYS A 131 -10.82 5.74 -9.28
N VAL A 132 -10.28 4.53 -9.37
CA VAL A 132 -10.72 3.49 -10.30
C VAL A 132 -11.51 2.47 -9.50
N ASN A 133 -12.74 2.18 -9.93
CA ASN A 133 -13.54 1.12 -9.30
C ASN A 133 -13.14 -0.26 -9.87
N PRO A 134 -13.59 -1.40 -9.29
CA PRO A 134 -13.22 -2.73 -9.78
C PRO A 134 -13.64 -3.05 -11.23
N LYS A 135 -14.48 -2.21 -11.85
CA LYS A 135 -14.88 -2.32 -13.26
C LYS A 135 -14.00 -1.44 -14.18
N GLY A 136 -12.95 -0.81 -13.66
CA GLY A 136 -12.08 0.11 -14.40
C GLY A 136 -12.69 1.51 -14.62
N GLN A 137 -13.80 1.86 -13.98
CA GLN A 137 -14.46 3.14 -14.20
C GLN A 137 -13.82 4.24 -13.34
N LEU A 138 -13.59 5.40 -13.96
CA LEU A 138 -13.06 6.58 -13.30
C LEU A 138 -14.13 7.29 -12.47
N ILE A 139 -13.89 7.41 -11.17
CA ILE A 139 -14.71 8.14 -10.20
C ILE A 139 -13.93 9.38 -9.76
N ARG A 140 -14.29 10.55 -10.28
CA ARG A 140 -13.64 11.83 -9.88
C ARG A 140 -14.02 12.24 -8.46
N HIS A 141 -15.28 12.02 -8.12
CA HIS A 141 -15.86 12.35 -6.83
C HIS A 141 -17.14 11.54 -6.64
N GLY A 142 -17.28 10.81 -5.54
CA GLY A 142 -18.50 10.07 -5.25
C GLY A 142 -18.29 8.66 -4.70
N TYR A 143 -19.40 7.99 -4.46
CA TYR A 143 -19.44 6.65 -3.90
C TYR A 143 -19.15 5.59 -4.97
N PHE A 144 -18.48 4.51 -4.56
CA PHE A 144 -18.30 3.31 -5.37
C PHE A 144 -18.22 2.08 -4.45
N VAL A 145 -18.52 0.91 -5.01
CA VAL A 145 -18.54 -0.36 -4.27
C VAL A 145 -17.37 -1.20 -4.72
N VAL A 146 -16.64 -1.74 -3.75
CA VAL A 146 -15.56 -2.72 -3.99
C VAL A 146 -16.02 -4.12 -3.59
N LYS A 147 -15.08 -5.07 -3.48
CA LYS A 147 -15.36 -6.46 -3.11
C LYS A 147 -16.25 -6.55 -1.85
N ASP A 148 -17.09 -7.60 -1.80
CA ASP A 148 -17.94 -7.94 -0.66
C ASP A 148 -18.87 -6.80 -0.22
N LYS A 149 -19.33 -6.00 -1.20
CA LYS A 149 -20.23 -4.85 -0.98
C LYS A 149 -19.65 -3.77 -0.04
N LEU A 150 -18.32 -3.66 0.09
CA LEU A 150 -17.69 -2.59 0.84
C LEU A 150 -17.86 -1.25 0.11
N LEU A 151 -18.42 -0.26 0.80
CA LEU A 151 -18.73 1.05 0.26
C LEU A 151 -17.54 2.00 0.52
N LYS A 152 -17.06 2.61 -0.56
CA LYS A 152 -15.98 3.59 -0.54
C LYS A 152 -16.48 4.93 -1.10
N PHE A 153 -15.77 6.00 -0.77
CA PHE A 153 -16.00 7.32 -1.34
C PHE A 153 -14.69 7.90 -1.87
N CYS A 154 -14.68 8.24 -3.15
CA CYS A 154 -13.57 8.92 -3.79
C CYS A 154 -13.70 10.43 -3.60
N LYS A 155 -12.63 11.08 -3.14
CA LYS A 155 -12.52 12.52 -3.05
C LYS A 155 -11.19 12.99 -3.63
N VAL A 156 -11.22 13.51 -4.86
CA VAL A 156 -10.10 14.30 -5.40
C VAL A 156 -10.24 15.74 -4.90
N TYR A 157 -9.18 16.28 -4.32
CA TYR A 157 -9.15 17.64 -3.79
C TYR A 157 -8.86 18.65 -4.92
N ALA A 158 -9.09 19.93 -4.64
CA ALA A 158 -8.76 21.02 -5.55
C ALA A 158 -7.31 20.89 -6.04
N ASN A 159 -7.07 21.18 -7.33
CA ASN A 159 -5.81 21.06 -8.08
C ASN A 159 -5.35 19.64 -8.51
N GLY A 160 -6.00 18.57 -8.03
CA GLY A 160 -5.67 17.19 -8.42
C GLY A 160 -4.33 16.66 -7.89
N ARG A 161 -3.70 17.34 -6.92
CA ARG A 161 -2.45 16.86 -6.27
C ARG A 161 -2.70 15.97 -5.07
N LYS A 162 -3.95 15.91 -4.60
CA LYS A 162 -4.35 15.10 -3.44
C LYS A 162 -5.67 14.41 -3.75
N ALA A 163 -5.80 13.16 -3.36
CA ALA A 163 -7.04 12.43 -3.35
C ALA A 163 -7.12 11.52 -2.13
N ARG A 164 -8.34 11.04 -1.83
CA ARG A 164 -8.56 10.06 -0.76
C ARG A 164 -9.67 9.11 -1.16
N ILE A 165 -9.47 7.83 -0.86
CA ILE A 165 -10.52 6.82 -0.82
C ILE A 165 -10.90 6.65 0.65
N GLU A 166 -12.14 6.98 1.01
CA GLU A 166 -12.64 6.87 2.38
C GLU A 166 -13.52 5.62 2.52
N ASN A 167 -13.35 4.88 3.61
CA ASN A 167 -14.26 3.80 3.98
C ASN A 167 -15.59 4.39 4.49
N LYS A 168 -16.71 4.00 3.90
CA LYS A 168 -18.06 4.51 4.22
C LYS A 168 -19.02 3.40 4.69
N GLY A 169 -18.49 2.25 5.10
CA GLY A 169 -19.29 1.12 5.53
C GLY A 169 -19.60 0.19 4.36
N CYS A 170 -20.85 -0.23 4.22
CA CYS A 170 -21.25 -1.24 3.26
C CYS A 170 -22.43 -0.77 2.40
N PHE A 171 -22.60 -1.41 1.25
CA PHE A 171 -23.69 -1.12 0.32
C PHE A 171 -24.67 -2.29 0.26
N ASN A 172 -25.81 -2.16 0.92
CA ASN A 172 -26.88 -3.15 0.91
C ASN A 172 -27.92 -2.92 -0.21
N GLY A 173 -27.43 -2.68 -1.43
CA GLY A 173 -28.24 -2.62 -2.65
C GLY A 173 -27.95 -3.78 -3.61
N SER A 174 -28.72 -3.83 -4.70
CA SER A 174 -28.49 -4.70 -5.85
C SER A 174 -27.56 -4.06 -6.89
N LEU A 175 -27.28 -4.77 -7.99
CA LEU A 175 -26.42 -4.28 -9.07
C LEU A 175 -27.03 -3.13 -9.89
N ILE A 176 -28.36 -2.98 -9.85
CA ILE A 176 -29.09 -1.93 -10.58
C ILE A 176 -29.38 -0.71 -9.70
N ASP A 177 -29.16 -0.84 -8.38
CA ASP A 177 -29.37 0.26 -7.45
C ASP A 177 -28.26 1.31 -7.56
N SER A 178 -28.66 2.57 -7.45
CA SER A 178 -27.69 3.66 -7.43
C SER A 178 -26.85 3.62 -6.17
N VAL A 179 -25.53 3.51 -6.34
CA VAL A 179 -24.55 3.57 -5.24
C VAL A 179 -24.56 4.93 -4.53
N ALA A 180 -25.07 5.99 -5.16
CA ALA A 180 -25.24 7.29 -4.51
C ALA A 180 -26.46 7.34 -3.56
N ASN A 181 -27.38 6.38 -3.65
CA ASN A 181 -28.57 6.36 -2.81
C ASN A 181 -28.23 5.87 -1.39
N GLN A 182 -28.34 6.79 -0.43
CA GLN A 182 -27.94 6.56 0.96
C GLN A 182 -28.82 5.56 1.71
N ILE A 183 -30.02 5.22 1.22
CA ILE A 183 -30.88 4.22 1.88
C ILE A 183 -30.22 2.83 1.89
N TYR A 184 -29.31 2.58 0.94
CA TYR A 184 -28.56 1.33 0.84
C TYR A 184 -27.22 1.40 1.59
N HIS A 185 -26.88 2.54 2.20
CA HIS A 185 -25.61 2.70 2.92
C HIS A 185 -25.78 2.17 4.33
N VAL A 186 -24.99 1.16 4.67
CA VAL A 186 -24.98 0.55 5.99
C VAL A 186 -23.72 0.98 6.73
N PRO A 187 -23.82 1.65 7.88
CA PRO A 187 -22.66 2.06 8.66
C PRO A 187 -21.78 0.88 9.07
N LYS A 188 -20.50 1.17 9.27
CA LYS A 188 -19.53 0.17 9.75
C LYS A 188 -19.98 -0.38 11.11
N TYR A 189 -19.84 -1.69 11.28
CA TYR A 189 -20.24 -2.49 12.43
C TYR A 189 -21.74 -2.58 12.71
N THR A 190 -22.60 -2.02 11.85
CA THR A 190 -24.04 -2.29 11.93
C THR A 190 -24.32 -3.77 11.69
N ILE A 191 -25.17 -4.35 12.52
CA ILE A 191 -25.68 -5.72 12.41
C ILE A 191 -27.15 -5.64 12.01
N TRP A 192 -27.56 -6.48 11.05
CA TRP A 192 -28.96 -6.59 10.64
C TRP A 192 -29.31 -8.04 10.28
N SER A 193 -30.61 -8.31 10.17
CA SER A 193 -31.10 -9.62 9.75
C SER A 193 -31.46 -9.59 8.26
N GLU A 194 -31.04 -10.62 7.53
CA GLU A 194 -31.47 -10.88 6.16
C GLU A 194 -31.92 -12.33 6.06
N GLY A 195 -33.24 -12.53 6.01
CA GLY A 195 -33.84 -13.86 6.14
C GLY A 195 -33.49 -14.51 7.49
N ARG A 196 -32.79 -15.65 7.46
CA ARG A 196 -32.36 -16.38 8.67
C ARG A 196 -30.94 -16.05 9.13
N LEU A 197 -30.21 -15.23 8.38
CA LEU A 197 -28.84 -14.84 8.68
C LEU A 197 -28.84 -13.54 9.48
N GLN A 198 -27.91 -13.42 10.41
CA GLN A 198 -27.48 -12.11 10.90
C GLN A 198 -26.23 -11.71 10.15
N LEU A 199 -26.25 -10.55 9.52
CA LEU A 199 -25.14 -9.97 8.79
C LEU A 199 -24.54 -8.82 9.60
N ARG A 200 -23.29 -8.48 9.30
CA ARG A 200 -22.65 -7.26 9.79
C ARG A 200 -21.88 -6.58 8.67
N CYS A 201 -21.73 -5.26 8.79
CA CYS A 201 -20.79 -4.52 7.98
C CYS A 201 -19.43 -4.51 8.67
N GLY A 202 -18.48 -5.32 8.21
CA GLY A 202 -17.12 -5.38 8.75
C GLY A 202 -16.15 -4.44 8.04
N ASP A 203 -14.86 -4.57 8.36
CA ASP A 203 -13.77 -3.84 7.69
C ASP A 203 -13.68 -4.15 6.19
N ASN A 204 -14.05 -5.38 5.82
CA ASN A 204 -13.93 -5.93 4.48
C ASN A 204 -15.29 -6.09 3.79
N GLY A 205 -16.31 -5.32 4.18
CA GLY A 205 -17.64 -5.38 3.58
C GLY A 205 -18.66 -6.18 4.38
N ILE A 206 -19.72 -6.65 3.71
CA ILE A 206 -20.82 -7.38 4.34
C ILE A 206 -20.38 -8.81 4.62
N GLN A 207 -20.52 -9.23 5.87
CA GLN A 207 -20.10 -10.54 6.37
C GLN A 207 -21.24 -11.20 7.13
N ILE A 208 -21.27 -12.52 7.15
CA ILE A 208 -22.12 -13.24 8.09
C ILE A 208 -21.60 -12.97 9.50
N TYR A 209 -22.51 -12.54 10.38
CA TYR A 209 -22.24 -12.35 11.80
C TYR A 209 -22.65 -13.60 12.60
N LYS A 210 -23.83 -14.14 12.30
CA LYS A 210 -24.31 -15.40 12.88
C LYS A 210 -25.05 -16.28 11.87
N CYS A 211 -24.81 -17.57 11.98
CA CYS A 211 -25.54 -18.61 11.26
C CYS A 211 -26.70 -19.16 12.13
N PRO A 212 -27.88 -19.41 11.54
CA PRO A 212 -28.98 -20.07 12.22
C PRO A 212 -28.70 -21.58 12.40
N LEU A 213 -29.11 -22.11 13.55
CA LEU A 213 -29.13 -23.54 13.84
C LEU A 213 -30.57 -24.08 13.70
N LYS A 214 -30.71 -25.41 13.55
CA LYS A 214 -32.02 -26.08 13.37
C LYS A 214 -32.98 -25.84 14.54
N ASP A 215 -32.45 -25.67 15.75
CA ASP A 215 -33.20 -25.43 16.99
C ASP A 215 -33.58 -23.95 17.19
N GLY A 216 -33.34 -23.10 16.19
CA GLY A 216 -33.60 -21.66 16.26
C GLY A 216 -32.53 -20.86 17.01
N LYS A 217 -31.49 -21.52 17.55
CA LYS A 217 -30.32 -20.82 18.09
C LYS A 217 -29.47 -20.25 16.97
N THR A 218 -28.51 -19.41 17.34
CA THR A 218 -27.55 -18.83 16.39
C THR A 218 -26.14 -19.04 16.90
N ILE A 219 -25.20 -19.21 15.97
CA ILE A 219 -23.78 -19.36 16.27
C ILE A 219 -22.98 -18.31 15.50
N HIS A 220 -21.93 -17.78 16.12
CA HIS A 220 -21.10 -16.75 15.49
C HIS A 220 -20.26 -17.31 14.33
N THR A 221 -20.03 -16.48 13.31
CA THR A 221 -19.04 -16.75 12.25
C THR A 221 -17.68 -17.11 12.84
N GLY A 222 -16.98 -18.04 12.18
CA GLY A 222 -15.71 -18.62 12.65
C GLY A 222 -15.89 -19.83 13.57
N SER A 223 -17.12 -20.15 13.98
CA SER A 223 -17.40 -21.32 14.81
C SER A 223 -17.62 -22.57 13.97
N ALA A 224 -17.22 -23.72 14.51
CA ALA A 224 -17.50 -25.05 13.96
C ALA A 224 -18.26 -25.91 14.99
N TRP A 225 -19.13 -26.81 14.53
CA TRP A 225 -19.88 -27.74 15.38
C TRP A 225 -20.19 -29.04 14.65
N LEU A 226 -20.39 -30.13 15.41
CA LEU A 226 -20.97 -31.36 14.91
C LEU A 226 -22.49 -31.32 15.09
N ASP A 227 -23.25 -31.71 14.09
CA ASP A 227 -24.71 -31.87 14.22
C ASP A 227 -25.09 -33.25 14.79
N GLU A 228 -26.40 -33.50 14.91
CA GLU A 228 -26.96 -34.76 15.41
C GLU A 228 -26.54 -36.02 14.62
N ASN A 229 -26.08 -35.84 13.37
CA ASN A 229 -25.59 -36.90 12.50
C ASN A 229 -24.05 -36.99 12.48
N ASN A 230 -23.36 -36.30 13.39
CA ASN A 230 -21.91 -36.15 13.42
C ASN A 230 -21.31 -35.49 12.17
N VAL A 231 -22.07 -34.64 11.48
CA VAL A 231 -21.56 -33.87 10.34
C VAL A 231 -20.91 -32.58 10.85
N LEU A 232 -19.66 -32.33 10.45
CA LEU A 232 -18.96 -31.08 10.74
C LEU A 232 -19.56 -29.94 9.93
N ASN A 233 -20.04 -28.93 10.64
CA ASN A 233 -20.56 -27.69 10.09
C ASN A 233 -19.64 -26.53 10.51
N VAL A 234 -19.50 -25.53 9.64
CA VAL A 234 -18.71 -24.32 9.90
C VAL A 234 -19.53 -23.11 9.50
N CYS A 235 -19.62 -22.13 10.40
CA CYS A 235 -20.25 -20.84 10.10
C CYS A 235 -19.19 -19.93 9.46
N ARG A 236 -19.35 -19.66 8.16
CA ARG A 236 -18.47 -18.80 7.35
C ARG A 236 -19.30 -17.94 6.42
#